data_AF-A0A969Z7A0-F1
#
_entry.id   AF-A0A969Z7A0-F1
#
_cell.length_a   1.000
_cell.length_b   1.000
_cell.length_c   1.000
_cell.angle_alpha   90.00
_cell.angle_beta   90.00
_cell.angle_gamma   90.00
#
_symmetry.space_group_name_H-M   'P 1'
#
loop_
_entity.id
_entity.type
_entity.pdbx_description
1 polymer ?
#
loop_
_entity_poly.entity_id
_entity_poly.type
_entity_poly.pdbx_seq_one_letter_code
_entity_poly.pdbx_strand_id
1 'polypeptide(L)' 'MKDIYILAIETSCDETSAAIVKNGYEDIATVVLSQIDVHALYGGVV' A
#
# COMPACT_ATOMS: atom_id res chain seq x y z
N MET A 1 -21.83 8.58 15.95
CA MET A 1 -21.65 8.26 14.51
C MET A 1 -21.17 6.82 14.41
N LYS A 2 -21.45 6.14 13.28
CA LYS A 2 -20.92 4.80 13.02
C LYS A 2 -19.51 4.92 12.44
N ASP A 3 -18.62 4.02 12.83
CA ASP A 3 -17.28 3.92 12.23
C ASP A 3 -17.37 3.52 10.76
N ILE A 4 -16.53 4.15 9.92
CA ILE A 4 -16.35 3.83 8.51
C ILE A 4 -14.98 3.17 8.34
N TYR A 5 -14.94 2.03 7.65
CA TYR A 5 -13.70 1.35 7.28
C TYR A 5 -13.51 1.44 5.76
N ILE A 6 -12.32 1.86 5.34
CA ILE A 6 -11.95 2.11 3.96
C ILE A 6 -10.88 1.09 3.58
N LEU A 7 -11.10 0.34 2.49
CA LEU A 7 -10.06 -0.45 1.85
C LEU A 7 -9.30 0.44 0.86
N ALA A 8 -8.04 0.74 1.15
CA ALA A 8 -7.14 1.46 0.27
C ALA A 8 -6.25 0.48 -0.51
N ILE A 9 -6.03 0.76 -1.79
CA ILE A 9 -5.15 0.01 -2.68
C ILE A 9 -4.20 1.01 -3.32
N GLU A 10 -2.90 0.70 -3.31
CA GLU A 10 -1.87 1.54 -3.92
C GLU A 10 -0.94 0.69 -4.79
N THR A 11 -0.81 1.10 -6.06
CA THR A 11 -0.08 0.38 -7.11
C THR A 11 0.54 1.34 -8.15
N SER A 12 0.91 2.56 -7.76
CA SER A 12 1.36 3.59 -8.71
C SER A 12 2.82 3.45 -9.17
N CYS A 13 3.69 2.82 -8.37
CA CYS A 13 5.13 2.71 -8.63
C CYS A 13 5.64 1.28 -8.35
N ASP A 14 6.55 1.13 -7.40
CA ASP A 14 7.30 -0.10 -7.09
C ASP A 14 6.71 -0.91 -5.91
N GLU A 15 5.81 -0.33 -5.13
CA GLU A 15 5.03 -1.05 -4.13
C GLU A 15 3.65 -1.45 -4.65
N THR A 16 3.22 -2.64 -4.21
CA THR A 16 1.80 -3.02 -4.15
C THR A 16 1.40 -3.07 -2.69
N SER A 17 0.38 -2.32 -2.29
CA SER A 17 -0.11 -2.34 -0.91
C SER A 17 -1.63 -2.34 -0.79
N ALA A 18 -2.09 -2.83 0.35
CA ALA A 18 -3.49 -2.79 0.76
C ALA A 18 -3.58 -2.39 2.23
N ALA A 19 -4.50 -1.48 2.55
CA ALA A 19 -4.70 -1.00 3.92
C ALA A 19 -6.17 -0.90 4.30
N ILE A 20 -6.46 -1.10 5.59
CA ILE A 20 -7.77 -0.81 6.20
C ILE A 20 -7.63 0.47 7.03
N VAL A 21 -8.28 1.54 6.60
CA VAL A 21 -8.26 2.84 7.28
C VAL A 21 -9.62 3.11 7.92
N LYS A 22 -9.62 3.40 9.22
CA LYS A 22 -10.80 3.78 9.98
C LYS A 22 -10.99 5.29 9.96
N ASN A 23 -12.21 5.72 9.61
CA ASN A 23 -12.67 7.10 9.57
C ASN A 23 -11.77 8.06 8.76
N GLY A 24 -10.95 7.52 7.84
CA GLY A 24 -10.09 8.29 6.94
C GLY A 24 -8.74 8.76 7.54
N TYR A 25 -8.40 8.38 8.77
CA TYR A 25 -7.15 8.84 9.40
C TYR A 25 -6.44 7.81 10.29
N GLU A 26 -7.14 6.76 10.74
CA GLU A 26 -6.56 5.74 11.62
C GLU A 26 -6.20 4.49 10.80
N ASP A 27 -4.92 4.13 10.75
CA ASP A 27 -4.45 2.88 10.14
C ASP A 27 -4.72 1.69 11.08
N ILE A 28 -5.51 0.74 10.61
CA ILE A 28 -5.86 -0.47 11.36
C ILE A 28 -4.96 -1.64 10.97
N ALA A 29 -4.65 -1.77 9.69
CA ALA A 29 -3.83 -2.83 9.15
C ALA A 29 -3.35 -2.44 7.76
N THR A 30 -2.05 -2.59 7.54
CA THR A 30 -1.41 -2.31 6.25
C THR A 30 -0.46 -3.45 5.90
N VAL A 31 -0.52 -3.92 4.66
CA VAL A 31 0.47 -4.83 4.07
C VAL A 31 1.09 -4.16 2.85
N VAL A 32 2.41 -4.26 2.74
CA VAL A 32 3.18 -3.70 1.63
C VAL A 32 4.08 -4.79 1.06
N LEU A 33 4.06 -4.93 -0.26
CA LEU A 33 4.99 -5.74 -1.03
C LEU A 33 5.81 -4.80 -1.92
N SER A 34 7.11 -4.70 -1.65
CA SER A 34 8.03 -3.91 -2.49
C SER A 34 8.65 -4.77 -3.58
N GLN A 35 8.85 -4.15 -4.75
CA GLN A 35 9.53 -4.74 -5.91
C GLN A 35 11.00 -4.30 -6.01
N ILE A 36 11.55 -3.68 -4.97
CA ILE A 36 12.91 -3.09 -5.00
C ILE A 36 13.99 -4.10 -5.42
N ASP A 37 13.89 -5.36 -4.96
CA ASP A 37 14.82 -6.43 -5.31
C ASP A 37 14.73 -6.80 -6.81
N VAL A 38 13.53 -6.72 -7.39
CA VAL A 38 13.31 -6.94 -8.82
C VAL A 38 13.89 -5.78 -9.61
N HIS A 39 13.56 -4.54 -9.24
CA HIS A 39 14.07 -3.33 -9.90
C HIS A 39 15.59 -3.20 -9.84
N ALA A 40 16.21 -3.67 -8.76
CA ALA A 40 17.67 -3.70 -8.62
C ALA A 40 18.35 -4.51 -9.74
N LEU A 41 17.70 -5.57 -10.26
CA LEU A 41 18.22 -6.37 -11.38
C LEU A 41 18.29 -5.58 -12.69
N TYR A 42 17.49 -4.52 -12.82
CA TYR A 42 17.39 -3.70 -14.04
C TYR A 42 18.01 -2.31 -13.89
N GLY A 43 18.59 -2.00 -12.72
CA GLY A 43 19.22 -0.71 -12.43
C GLY A 43 18.25 0.44 -12.17
N GLY A 44 16.98 0.13 -11.87
CA GLY A 44 15.94 1.12 -11.60
C GLY A 44 14.53 0.53 -11.69
N VAL A 45 13.51 1.36 -11.42
CA VAL A 45 12.10 0.98 -11.55
C VAL A 45 11.81 0.59 -13.01
N VAL A 46 11.13 -0.55 -13.20
CA VAL A 46 10.80 -1.17 -14.50
C VAL A 46 9.41 -1.75 -14.56
#